data_AF-A0A6L9II91-F1
#
_entry.id   AF-A0A6L9II91-F1
#
_cell.length_a   1.000
_cell.length_b   1.000
_cell.length_c   1.000
_cell.angle_alpha   90.00
_cell.angle_beta   90.00
_cell.angle_gamma   90.00
#
_symmetry.space_group_name_H-M   'P 1'
#
loop_
_entity.id
_entity.type
_entity.pdbx_description
1 polymer ?
#
loop_
_entity_poly.entity_id
_entity_poly.type
_entity_poly.pdbx_seq_one_letter_code
_entity_poly.pdbx_strand_id
1 'polypeptide(L)'
;MRPYINLFLILAGLGIGTIVILGGIGLITGEGTFLGPIWASILGFFEGLLTWLFDPNKIPVDAEIVHCSADSGCSIVHALLFSAVFLLAIITGFAYTTLLERRFIAFFQQRTGPNRVGPIGLLQPLADAIKLIFKEDIMPTQADRWVYLIAPILKAVPTLILLAVVPFGPDLLIPLADGRVFQVPLGLADLNIGVLWLLAITSISTYGVVLAGWASNSKYAMLGGLRSTAQMISYELSFGLTVAVPVMIVGSLALGDIIREQTYIWEWFVFQNPLAAAILLLALLAEVSRAPFDLPEAEQELTQGYMTEYSGMKFALFMMAEYLGMIGVSVVAASLYFGGYQDGFGIVDSIPILGPVVLIGKVVLLLIGMVWIRATLPRIRYDRLMALGWKVLLPLSLVAVSWTAISVLVGDLTGNPVVYGVVSGIFFVVVFVGGLIVLRRAGEPAEREELPEDDPIITGERRGPAYAGLLVLGGLLAIPFALWNFTLSVIDGLSNLAPGRGETETSDETAITPTEGASGGSD
;
A
#
# COMPACT_ATOMS: atom_id res chain seq x y z
N MET A 1 -26.21 -4.28 11.47
CA MET A 1 -26.73 -2.96 11.88
C MET A 1 -27.53 -3.00 13.19
N ARG A 2 -28.60 -3.81 13.34
CA ARG A 2 -29.38 -3.88 14.60
C ARG A 2 -28.61 -4.13 15.92
N PRO A 3 -27.62 -5.04 16.02
CA PRO A 3 -26.92 -5.27 17.28
C PRO A 3 -25.95 -4.12 17.67
N TYR A 4 -25.42 -3.39 16.68
CA TYR A 4 -24.56 -2.22 16.91
C TYR A 4 -25.36 -0.98 17.27
N ILE A 5 -26.57 -0.83 16.70
CA ILE A 5 -27.52 0.20 17.12
C ILE A 5 -27.98 -0.04 18.56
N ASN A 6 -28.23 -1.30 18.95
CA ASN A 6 -28.59 -1.62 20.33
C ASN A 6 -27.43 -1.43 21.31
N LEU A 7 -26.19 -1.78 20.94
CA LEU A 7 -25.02 -1.51 21.78
C LEU A 7 -24.73 -0.01 21.89
N PHE A 8 -24.87 0.74 20.81
CA PHE A 8 -24.76 2.20 20.80
C PHE A 8 -25.90 2.86 21.60
N LEU A 9 -27.13 2.37 21.51
CA LEU A 9 -28.26 2.84 22.33
C LEU A 9 -28.15 2.42 23.80
N ILE A 10 -27.51 1.29 24.11
CA ILE A 10 -27.23 0.85 25.49
C ILE A 10 -26.07 1.65 26.07
N LEU A 11 -25.02 1.96 25.30
CA LEU A 11 -23.90 2.80 25.73
C LEU A 11 -24.30 4.28 25.81
N ALA A 12 -25.10 4.78 24.86
CA ALA A 12 -25.72 6.09 24.92
C ALA A 12 -26.76 6.16 26.05
N GLY A 13 -27.55 5.10 26.26
CA GLY A 13 -28.50 5.00 27.36
C GLY A 13 -27.84 4.87 28.73
N LEU A 14 -26.69 4.20 28.82
CA LEU A 14 -25.85 4.18 30.02
C LEU A 14 -25.21 5.54 30.24
N GLY A 15 -24.62 6.18 29.22
CA GLY A 15 -24.02 7.52 29.32
C GLY A 15 -25.04 8.61 29.67
N ILE A 16 -26.21 8.62 29.02
CA ILE A 16 -27.33 9.50 29.36
C ILE A 16 -27.88 9.14 30.74
N GLY A 17 -27.94 7.85 31.09
CA GLY A 17 -28.34 7.37 32.41
C GLY A 17 -27.41 7.87 33.52
N THR A 18 -26.09 7.81 33.34
CA THR A 18 -25.13 8.36 34.29
C THR A 18 -25.24 9.88 34.36
N ILE A 19 -25.41 10.57 33.23
CA ILE A 19 -25.56 12.04 33.20
C ILE A 19 -26.87 12.49 33.87
N VAL A 20 -27.97 11.74 33.70
CA VAL A 20 -29.26 12.01 34.35
C VAL A 20 -29.23 11.68 35.84
N ILE A 21 -28.52 10.61 36.24
CA ILE A 21 -28.31 10.27 37.66
C ILE A 21 -27.39 11.29 38.33
N LEU A 22 -26.30 11.71 37.68
CA LEU A 22 -25.36 12.73 38.18
C LEU A 22 -26.01 14.13 38.21
N GLY A 23 -26.79 14.49 37.18
CA GLY A 23 -27.59 15.72 37.14
C GLY A 23 -28.74 15.73 38.14
N GLY A 24 -29.37 14.56 38.38
CA GLY A 24 -30.37 14.36 39.42
C GLY A 24 -29.80 14.49 40.85
N ILE A 25 -28.59 13.98 41.07
CA ILE A 25 -27.85 14.16 42.34
C ILE A 25 -27.46 15.63 42.53
N GLY A 26 -27.01 16.31 41.47
CA GLY A 26 -26.72 17.75 41.47
C GLY A 26 -27.93 18.65 41.75
N LEU A 27 -29.13 18.27 41.28
CA LEU A 27 -30.40 18.96 41.59
C LEU A 27 -30.85 18.75 43.06
N ILE A 28 -30.47 17.64 43.69
CA ILE A 28 -30.78 17.34 45.10
C ILE A 28 -29.79 18.06 46.03
N THR A 29 -28.53 18.24 45.62
CA THR A 29 -27.50 18.98 46.36
C THR A 29 -27.37 20.40 45.82
N GLY A 30 -28.24 21.31 46.24
CA GLY A 30 -28.21 22.71 45.78
C GLY A 30 -26.84 23.40 45.96
N GLU A 31 -26.65 24.52 45.25
CA GLU A 31 -25.40 25.31 45.10
C GLU A 31 -24.74 25.75 46.43
N GLY A 32 -25.45 25.64 47.56
CA GLY A 32 -24.94 25.94 48.91
C GLY A 32 -24.28 24.77 49.66
N THR A 33 -24.03 23.62 49.02
CA THR A 33 -23.40 22.45 49.67
C THR A 33 -21.90 22.33 49.35
N PHE A 34 -21.13 21.69 50.23
CA PHE A 34 -19.67 21.49 50.09
C PHE A 34 -19.24 20.85 48.75
N LEU A 35 -20.13 20.09 48.11
CA LEU A 35 -19.89 19.42 46.83
C LEU A 35 -20.42 20.21 45.62
N GLY A 36 -21.19 21.29 45.81
CA GLY A 36 -21.75 22.11 44.72
C GLY A 36 -20.71 22.64 43.73
N PRO A 37 -19.57 23.20 44.18
CA PRO A 37 -18.50 23.66 43.29
C PRO A 37 -17.85 22.53 42.48
N ILE A 38 -17.82 21.31 43.03
CA ILE A 38 -17.26 20.12 42.37
C ILE A 38 -18.22 19.60 41.31
N TRP A 39 -19.53 19.65 41.57
CA TRP A 39 -20.54 19.29 40.57
C TRP A 39 -20.64 20.30 39.44
N ALA A 40 -20.54 21.59 39.74
CA ALA A 40 -20.50 22.66 38.72
C ALA A 40 -19.27 22.55 37.80
N SER A 41 -18.11 22.18 38.34
CA SER A 41 -16.90 21.97 37.52
C SER A 41 -16.97 20.69 36.68
N ILE A 42 -17.54 19.60 37.20
CA ILE A 42 -17.77 18.37 36.43
C ILE A 42 -18.79 18.61 35.31
N LEU A 43 -19.92 19.24 35.61
CA LEU A 43 -20.95 19.53 34.60
C LEU A 43 -20.44 20.54 33.56
N GLY A 44 -19.69 21.57 33.96
CA GLY A 44 -19.05 22.51 33.05
C GLY A 44 -17.99 21.85 32.16
N PHE A 45 -17.24 20.88 32.69
CA PHE A 45 -16.32 20.05 31.89
C PHE A 45 -17.08 19.20 30.87
N PHE A 46 -18.18 18.55 31.27
CA PHE A 46 -18.99 17.75 30.35
C PHE A 46 -19.70 18.59 29.29
N GLU A 47 -20.22 19.77 29.64
CA GLU A 47 -20.76 20.73 28.66
C GLU A 47 -19.66 21.20 27.69
N GLY A 48 -18.49 21.61 28.20
CA GLY A 48 -17.34 21.99 27.39
C GLY A 48 -16.89 20.88 26.44
N LEU A 49 -16.80 19.65 26.94
CA LEU A 49 -16.46 18.46 26.16
C LEU A 49 -17.54 18.13 25.11
N LEU A 50 -18.82 18.23 25.45
CA LEU A 50 -19.92 18.03 24.51
C LEU A 50 -19.95 19.10 23.43
N THR A 51 -19.73 20.36 23.79
CA THR A 51 -19.61 21.45 22.81
C THR A 51 -18.41 21.25 21.90
N TRP A 52 -17.27 20.82 22.43
CA TRP A 52 -16.09 20.48 21.64
C TRP A 52 -16.32 19.26 20.72
N LEU A 53 -17.02 18.23 21.19
CA LEU A 53 -17.29 17.01 20.43
C LEU A 53 -18.21 17.26 19.23
N PHE A 54 -19.20 18.15 19.39
CA PHE A 54 -20.20 18.44 18.36
C PHE A 54 -19.94 19.72 17.56
N ASP A 55 -19.07 20.61 18.06
CA ASP A 55 -18.68 21.86 17.40
C ASP A 55 -17.20 22.21 17.72
N PRO A 56 -16.23 21.48 17.14
CA PRO A 56 -14.81 21.57 17.51
C PRO A 56 -14.16 22.92 17.19
N ASN A 57 -14.75 23.67 16.26
CA ASN A 57 -14.23 24.95 15.76
C ASN A 57 -14.80 26.16 16.53
N LYS A 58 -15.65 25.95 17.53
CA LYS A 58 -16.20 27.03 18.35
C LYS A 58 -15.18 27.47 19.41
N ILE A 59 -14.30 28.38 19.02
CA ILE A 59 -13.29 28.97 19.89
C ILE A 59 -13.98 30.00 20.81
N PRO A 60 -13.78 29.96 22.15
CA PRO A 60 -14.20 31.05 23.03
C PRO A 60 -13.46 32.33 22.61
N VAL A 61 -14.16 33.46 22.53
CA VAL A 61 -13.66 34.73 21.94
C VAL A 61 -12.38 35.27 22.63
N ASP A 62 -12.05 34.75 23.82
CA ASP A 62 -10.94 35.20 24.67
C ASP A 62 -9.82 34.15 24.87
N ALA A 63 -9.83 33.05 24.12
CA ALA A 63 -8.91 31.93 24.35
C ALA A 63 -7.53 32.12 23.68
N GLU A 64 -6.46 31.97 24.46
CA GLU A 64 -5.09 31.89 23.96
C GLU A 64 -4.88 30.54 23.25
N ILE A 65 -4.55 30.57 21.96
CA ILE A 65 -4.20 29.37 21.18
C ILE A 65 -2.75 29.02 21.46
N VAL A 66 -2.54 27.96 22.24
CA VAL A 66 -1.20 27.42 22.51
C VAL A 66 -0.94 26.30 21.52
N HIS A 67 -0.01 26.51 20.60
CA HIS A 67 0.48 25.44 19.73
C HIS A 67 1.24 24.42 20.58
N CYS A 68 0.82 23.15 20.57
CA CYS A 68 1.48 22.12 21.39
C CYS A 68 2.94 21.84 20.99
N SER A 69 3.39 22.29 19.82
CA SER A 69 4.80 22.29 19.42
C SER A 69 5.67 23.28 20.20
N ALA A 70 5.08 24.34 20.76
CA ALA A 70 5.80 25.38 21.49
C ALA A 70 5.94 25.08 22.99
N ASP A 71 5.08 24.21 23.53
CA ASP A 71 5.11 23.79 24.94
C ASP A 71 5.73 22.39 25.09
N SER A 72 6.78 22.28 25.92
CA SER A 72 7.47 21.02 26.17
C SER A 72 6.60 20.02 26.93
N GLY A 73 5.68 20.51 27.77
CA GLY A 73 4.70 19.68 28.46
C GLY A 73 3.70 19.04 27.49
N CYS A 74 3.01 19.87 26.69
CA CYS A 74 2.03 19.37 25.74
C CYS A 74 2.64 18.42 24.69
N SER A 75 3.80 18.76 24.13
CA SER A 75 4.45 17.94 23.09
C SER A 75 4.83 16.53 23.57
N ILE A 76 5.39 16.40 24.78
CA ILE A 76 5.79 15.09 25.34
C ILE A 76 4.55 14.25 25.67
N VAL A 77 3.55 14.84 26.33
CA VAL A 77 2.33 14.13 26.71
C VAL A 77 1.56 13.71 25.46
N HIS A 78 1.44 14.59 24.47
CA HIS A 78 0.82 14.30 23.19
C HIS A 78 1.54 13.15 22.48
N ALA A 79 2.85 13.21 22.33
CA ALA A 79 3.62 12.17 21.65
C ALA A 79 3.47 10.80 22.34
N LEU A 80 3.49 10.76 23.67
CA LEU A 80 3.38 9.50 24.44
C LEU A 80 1.97 8.92 24.37
N LEU A 81 0.93 9.75 24.55
CA LEU A 81 -0.46 9.29 24.49
C LEU A 81 -0.85 8.91 23.06
N PHE A 82 -0.51 9.74 22.08
CA PHE A 82 -0.81 9.47 20.68
C PHE A 82 -0.10 8.19 20.21
N SER A 83 1.20 8.03 20.50
CA SER A 83 1.93 6.81 20.12
C SER A 83 1.36 5.55 20.80
N ALA A 84 0.95 5.63 22.07
CA ALA A 84 0.33 4.50 22.76
C ALA A 84 -1.02 4.11 22.14
N VAL A 85 -1.89 5.09 21.88
CA VAL A 85 -3.19 4.86 21.22
C VAL A 85 -3.00 4.34 19.80
N PHE A 86 -2.05 4.91 19.07
CA PHE A 86 -1.71 4.55 17.70
C PHE A 86 -1.18 3.11 17.59
N LEU A 87 -0.23 2.73 18.46
CA LEU A 87 0.26 1.35 18.50
C LEU A 87 -0.85 0.36 18.84
N LEU A 88 -1.72 0.70 19.81
CA LEU A 88 -2.86 -0.14 20.15
C LEU A 88 -3.82 -0.27 18.95
N ALA A 89 -4.14 0.84 18.28
CA ALA A 89 -5.01 0.87 17.11
C ALA A 89 -4.44 0.05 15.94
N ILE A 90 -3.13 0.09 15.72
CA ILE A 90 -2.46 -0.66 14.65
C ILE A 90 -2.36 -2.15 14.99
N ILE A 91 -2.01 -2.50 16.23
CA ILE A 91 -1.93 -3.90 16.69
C ILE A 91 -3.32 -4.55 16.64
N THR A 92 -4.35 -3.85 17.10
CA THR A 92 -5.73 -4.33 16.97
C THR A 92 -6.18 -4.34 15.52
N GLY A 93 -5.80 -3.31 14.75
CA GLY A 93 -6.06 -3.19 13.32
C GLY A 93 -5.62 -4.41 12.54
N PHE A 94 -4.34 -4.82 12.61
CA PHE A 94 -3.88 -5.99 11.87
C PHE A 94 -4.64 -7.26 12.30
N ALA A 95 -4.87 -7.45 13.61
CA ALA A 95 -5.58 -8.61 14.12
C ALA A 95 -6.99 -8.72 13.51
N TYR A 96 -7.71 -7.61 13.43
CA TYR A 96 -9.04 -7.58 12.80
C TYR A 96 -9.01 -7.59 11.27
N THR A 97 -7.95 -7.11 10.61
CA THR A 97 -7.81 -7.29 9.15
C THR A 97 -7.73 -8.76 8.77
N THR A 98 -7.09 -9.62 9.58
CA THR A 98 -7.08 -11.07 9.33
C THR A 98 -8.49 -11.67 9.39
N LEU A 99 -9.32 -11.21 10.33
CA LEU A 99 -10.71 -11.64 10.46
C LEU A 99 -11.56 -11.12 9.30
N LEU A 100 -11.36 -9.86 8.91
CA LEU A 100 -12.01 -9.24 7.76
C LEU A 100 -11.74 -10.06 6.51
N GLU A 101 -10.47 -10.36 6.22
CA GLU A 101 -10.08 -11.14 5.06
C GLU A 101 -10.73 -12.54 5.07
N ARG A 102 -10.68 -13.27 6.19
CA ARG A 102 -11.33 -14.59 6.32
C ARG A 102 -12.82 -14.55 6.01
N ARG A 103 -13.52 -13.49 6.44
CA ARG A 103 -14.97 -13.35 6.21
C ARG A 103 -15.29 -12.97 4.77
N PHE A 104 -14.52 -12.05 4.18
CA PHE A 104 -14.74 -11.61 2.80
C PHE A 104 -14.44 -12.73 1.79
N ILE A 105 -13.34 -13.46 1.97
CA ILE A 105 -13.02 -14.61 1.11
C ILE A 105 -14.10 -15.69 1.22
N ALA A 106 -14.56 -15.98 2.44
CA ALA A 106 -15.65 -16.93 2.65
C ALA A 106 -16.94 -16.51 1.91
N PHE A 107 -17.27 -15.21 1.95
CA PHE A 107 -18.41 -14.65 1.23
C PHE A 107 -18.29 -14.84 -0.29
N PHE A 108 -17.13 -14.54 -0.90
CA PHE A 108 -16.90 -14.79 -2.34
C PHE A 108 -17.00 -16.26 -2.71
N GLN A 109 -16.57 -17.16 -1.82
CA GLN A 109 -16.60 -18.61 -2.01
C GLN A 109 -17.96 -19.24 -1.63
N GLN A 110 -19.00 -18.44 -1.35
CA GLN A 110 -20.31 -18.91 -0.90
C GLN A 110 -20.26 -19.85 0.32
N ARG A 111 -19.28 -19.66 1.21
CA ARG A 111 -19.18 -20.38 2.49
C ARG A 111 -19.26 -19.42 3.67
N THR A 112 -19.58 -19.94 4.84
CA THR A 112 -19.64 -19.13 6.05
C THR A 112 -18.23 -18.88 6.59
N GLY A 113 -17.92 -17.62 6.91
CA GLY A 113 -16.68 -17.25 7.60
C GLY A 113 -16.70 -17.67 9.08
N PRO A 114 -15.63 -17.36 9.84
CA PRO A 114 -15.54 -17.71 11.26
C PRO A 114 -16.77 -17.25 12.06
N ASN A 115 -17.48 -18.18 12.71
CA ASN A 115 -18.71 -17.91 13.48
C ASN A 115 -18.77 -18.68 14.82
N ARG A 116 -17.62 -19.13 15.35
CA ARG A 116 -17.56 -19.99 16.55
C ARG A 116 -16.93 -19.30 17.76
N VAL A 117 -15.79 -18.63 17.57
CA VAL A 117 -15.02 -18.03 18.66
C VAL A 117 -15.53 -16.61 18.92
N GLY A 118 -16.56 -16.50 19.76
CA GLY A 118 -17.27 -15.24 20.06
C GLY A 118 -18.36 -14.88 19.03
N PRO A 119 -19.15 -13.82 19.29
CA PRO A 119 -20.18 -13.37 18.35
C PRO A 119 -19.52 -12.95 17.04
N ILE A 120 -19.93 -13.58 15.93
CA ILE A 120 -19.38 -13.29 14.58
C ILE A 120 -17.87 -13.60 14.45
N GLY A 121 -17.29 -14.39 15.38
CA GLY A 121 -15.87 -14.75 15.34
C GLY A 121 -14.92 -13.64 15.79
N LEU A 122 -15.40 -12.58 16.46
CA LEU A 122 -14.59 -11.44 16.90
C LEU A 122 -13.41 -11.82 17.81
N LEU A 123 -13.52 -12.91 18.56
CA LEU A 123 -12.46 -13.39 19.45
C LEU A 123 -11.46 -14.32 18.75
N GLN A 124 -11.62 -14.58 17.45
CA GLN A 124 -10.71 -15.45 16.70
C GLN A 124 -9.27 -14.93 16.66
N PRO A 125 -8.99 -13.64 16.37
CA PRO A 125 -7.61 -13.15 16.36
C PRO A 125 -6.93 -13.27 17.73
N LEU A 126 -7.69 -13.11 18.82
CA LEU A 126 -7.19 -13.30 20.17
C LEU A 126 -6.81 -14.77 20.43
N ALA A 127 -7.63 -15.72 19.99
CA ALA A 127 -7.31 -17.14 20.09
C ALA A 127 -6.07 -17.52 19.27
N ASP A 128 -5.93 -16.96 18.06
CA ASP A 128 -4.77 -17.17 17.20
C ASP A 128 -3.48 -16.58 17.84
N ALA A 129 -3.57 -15.40 18.46
CA ALA A 129 -2.45 -14.78 19.18
C ALA A 129 -2.01 -15.61 20.40
N ILE A 130 -2.96 -16.03 21.24
CA ILE A 130 -2.68 -16.90 22.41
C ILE A 130 -1.99 -18.19 21.94
N LYS A 131 -2.50 -18.82 20.88
CA LYS A 131 -1.89 -20.02 20.30
C LYS A 131 -0.44 -19.77 19.90
N LEU A 132 -0.15 -18.66 19.21
CA LEU A 132 1.21 -18.39 18.71
C LEU A 132 2.20 -18.06 19.84
N ILE A 133 1.75 -17.47 20.94
CA ILE A 133 2.58 -17.18 22.13
C ILE A 133 2.98 -18.47 22.86
N PHE A 134 2.03 -19.40 23.04
CA PHE A 134 2.30 -20.68 23.71
C PHE A 134 2.84 -21.77 22.79
N LYS A 135 2.91 -21.50 21.48
CA LYS A 135 3.47 -22.45 20.52
C LYS A 135 4.98 -22.50 20.65
N GLU A 136 5.52 -23.71 20.64
CA GLU A 136 6.94 -23.98 20.73
C GLU A 136 7.72 -23.23 19.63
N ASP A 137 8.73 -22.48 20.06
CA ASP A 137 9.65 -21.77 19.18
C ASP A 137 10.85 -22.68 18.87
N ILE A 138 10.86 -23.23 17.66
CA ILE A 138 11.91 -24.12 17.17
C ILE A 138 12.87 -23.32 16.29
N MET A 139 14.16 -23.52 16.49
CA MET A 139 15.23 -22.95 15.68
C MET A 139 16.04 -24.11 15.06
N PRO A 140 16.25 -24.15 13.74
CA PRO A 140 17.09 -25.15 13.11
C PRO A 140 18.52 -25.10 13.67
N THR A 141 19.15 -26.26 13.88
CA THR A 141 20.49 -26.34 14.49
C THR A 141 21.59 -25.70 13.65
N GLN A 142 21.43 -25.68 12.33
CA GLN A 142 22.39 -25.10 11.41
C GLN A 142 22.04 -23.66 10.98
N ALA A 143 20.98 -23.06 11.54
CA ALA A 143 20.61 -21.68 11.25
C ALA A 143 21.57 -20.69 11.92
N ASP A 144 21.80 -19.53 11.29
CA ASP A 144 22.54 -18.44 11.94
C ASP A 144 21.68 -17.83 13.05
N ARG A 145 22.11 -17.99 14.30
CA ARG A 145 21.32 -17.60 15.47
C ARG A 145 20.96 -16.11 15.50
N TRP A 146 21.88 -15.22 15.12
CA TRP A 146 21.67 -13.79 15.26
C TRP A 146 20.78 -13.25 14.15
N VAL A 147 21.09 -13.60 12.91
CA VAL A 147 20.31 -13.14 11.76
C VAL A 147 18.91 -13.73 11.80
N TYR A 148 18.76 -14.99 12.24
CA TYR A 148 17.45 -15.63 12.37
C TYR A 148 16.54 -14.92 13.39
N LEU A 149 17.11 -14.40 14.49
CA LEU A 149 16.34 -13.66 15.50
C LEU A 149 16.02 -12.22 15.07
N ILE A 150 16.92 -11.57 14.34
CA ILE A 150 16.79 -10.16 13.94
C ILE A 150 15.91 -10.00 12.69
N ALA A 151 15.89 -10.96 11.77
CA ALA A 151 15.15 -10.84 10.51
C ALA A 151 13.64 -10.53 10.67
N PRO A 152 12.88 -11.20 11.57
CA PRO A 152 11.48 -10.84 11.82
C PRO A 152 11.30 -9.41 12.34
N ILE A 153 12.23 -8.95 13.18
CA ILE A 153 12.23 -7.59 13.73
C ILE A 153 12.50 -6.56 12.63
N LEU A 154 13.45 -6.84 11.74
CA LEU A 154 13.76 -6.00 10.58
C LEU A 154 12.60 -5.90 9.57
N LYS A 155 11.69 -6.89 9.53
CA LYS A 155 10.48 -6.78 8.71
C LYS A 155 9.36 -6.02 9.44
N ALA A 156 9.14 -6.30 10.72
CA ALA A 156 8.04 -5.74 11.50
C ALA A 156 8.23 -4.27 11.87
N VAL A 157 9.42 -3.87 12.32
CA VAL A 157 9.69 -2.52 12.84
C VAL A 157 9.54 -1.44 11.76
N PRO A 158 10.14 -1.56 10.55
CA PRO A 158 9.95 -0.57 9.49
C PRO A 158 8.47 -0.38 9.14
N THR A 159 7.70 -1.48 9.12
CA THR A 159 6.27 -1.42 8.79
C THR A 159 5.46 -0.61 9.81
N LEU A 160 5.83 -0.68 11.09
CA LEU A 160 5.21 0.16 12.14
C LEU A 160 5.62 1.64 12.01
N ILE A 161 6.89 1.87 11.70
CA ILE A 161 7.47 3.21 11.57
C ILE A 161 6.97 3.93 10.31
N LEU A 162 6.61 3.19 9.25
CA LEU A 162 6.09 3.72 7.98
C LEU A 162 4.90 4.67 8.20
N LEU A 163 3.99 4.30 9.11
CA LEU A 163 2.76 5.04 9.37
C LEU A 163 2.96 6.29 10.24
N ALA A 164 4.14 6.52 10.80
CA ALA A 164 4.39 7.63 11.72
C ALA A 164 4.32 9.02 11.05
N VAL A 165 4.56 9.09 9.74
CA VAL A 165 4.64 10.36 8.99
C VAL A 165 3.31 10.75 8.35
N VAL A 166 2.32 9.85 8.36
CA VAL A 166 1.03 10.13 7.74
C VAL A 166 0.13 10.86 8.75
N PRO A 167 -0.39 12.06 8.40
CA PRO A 167 -1.37 12.73 9.24
C PRO A 167 -2.74 12.05 9.11
N PHE A 168 -3.38 11.81 10.25
CA PHE A 168 -4.70 11.17 10.34
C PHE A 168 -5.87 12.16 10.26
N GLY A 169 -5.60 13.45 10.41
CA GLY A 169 -6.62 14.49 10.33
C GLY A 169 -6.02 15.90 10.43
N PRO A 170 -6.85 16.94 10.31
CA PRO A 170 -6.45 18.32 10.58
C PRO A 170 -6.17 18.50 12.08
N ASP A 171 -5.48 19.58 12.43
CA ASP A 171 -5.14 19.84 13.83
C ASP A 171 -6.39 19.99 14.69
N LEU A 172 -6.44 19.26 15.81
CA LEU A 172 -7.53 19.32 16.77
C LEU A 172 -7.30 20.47 17.75
N LEU A 173 -8.27 21.36 17.87
CA LEU A 173 -8.29 22.42 18.88
C LEU A 173 -8.97 21.88 20.12
N ILE A 174 -8.23 21.56 21.18
CA ILE A 174 -8.79 21.04 22.44
C ILE A 174 -8.88 22.19 23.46
N PRO A 175 -10.09 22.63 23.86
CA PRO A 175 -10.26 23.56 24.96
C PRO A 175 -10.03 22.82 26.28
N LEU A 176 -8.96 23.17 27.00
CA LEU A 176 -8.74 22.64 28.35
C LEU A 176 -9.36 23.59 29.38
N ALA A 177 -9.74 23.05 30.54
CA ALA A 177 -10.50 23.75 31.59
C ALA A 177 -9.84 25.05 32.13
N ASP A 178 -8.56 25.27 31.83
CA ASP A 178 -7.80 26.47 32.21
C ASP A 178 -8.03 27.68 31.28
N GLY A 179 -8.96 27.60 30.32
CA GLY A 179 -9.27 28.68 29.36
C GLY A 179 -8.30 28.78 28.19
N ARG A 180 -7.36 27.84 28.06
CA ARG A 180 -6.41 27.73 26.94
C ARG A 180 -6.92 26.73 25.90
N VAL A 181 -6.74 27.05 24.62
CA VAL A 181 -7.05 26.14 23.52
C VAL A 181 -5.74 25.60 22.99
N PHE A 182 -5.56 24.28 23.09
CA PHE A 182 -4.37 23.60 22.60
C PHE A 182 -4.60 23.13 21.17
N GLN A 183 -3.72 23.53 20.25
CA GLN A 183 -3.72 22.98 18.89
C GLN A 183 -2.84 21.72 18.85
N VAL A 184 -3.49 20.57 18.71
CA VAL A 184 -2.88 19.24 18.75
C VAL A 184 -2.89 18.63 17.34
N PRO A 185 -1.72 18.38 16.73
CA PRO A 185 -1.67 17.78 15.41
C PRO A 185 -2.07 16.30 15.46
N LEU A 186 -2.94 15.86 14.54
CA LEU A 186 -3.37 14.45 14.42
C LEU A 186 -2.34 13.60 13.65
N GLY A 187 -1.05 13.72 14.00
CA GLY A 187 0.05 12.94 13.42
C GLY A 187 1.22 12.87 14.40
N LEU A 188 2.09 11.85 14.27
CA LEU A 188 3.27 11.73 15.14
C LEU A 188 4.37 12.71 14.75
N ALA A 189 4.69 12.78 13.46
CA ALA A 189 5.76 13.63 12.95
C ALA A 189 5.40 14.18 11.56
N ASP A 190 5.39 15.50 11.43
CA ASP A 190 5.35 16.17 10.14
C ASP A 190 6.79 16.41 9.67
N LEU A 191 7.20 15.67 8.64
CA LEU A 191 8.55 15.75 8.08
C LEU A 191 8.49 16.44 6.72
N ASN A 192 9.33 17.45 6.52
CA ASN A 192 9.49 18.12 5.21
C ASN A 192 9.87 17.16 4.07
N ILE A 193 10.46 16.01 4.42
CA ILE A 193 10.90 14.95 3.50
C ILE A 193 10.07 13.67 3.63
N GLY A 194 8.78 13.80 3.95
CA GLY A 194 7.91 12.67 4.27
C GLY A 194 7.79 11.62 3.17
N VAL A 195 7.79 12.02 1.89
CA VAL A 195 7.79 11.08 0.77
C VAL A 195 9.08 10.24 0.70
N LEU A 196 10.24 10.85 0.93
CA LEU A 196 11.52 10.14 0.93
C LEU A 196 11.63 9.18 2.12
N TRP A 197 11.02 9.53 3.24
CA TRP A 197 10.89 8.64 4.39
C TRP A 197 10.13 7.36 4.04
N LEU A 198 8.99 7.47 3.33
CA LEU A 198 8.22 6.30 2.89
C LEU A 198 9.09 5.35 2.05
N LEU A 199 9.80 5.89 1.05
CA LEU A 199 10.68 5.11 0.17
C LEU A 199 11.84 4.45 0.95
N ALA A 200 12.47 5.18 1.86
CA ALA A 200 13.59 4.64 2.64
C ALA A 200 13.14 3.49 3.57
N ILE A 201 11.99 3.65 4.23
CA ILE A 201 11.47 2.66 5.18
C ILE A 201 10.96 1.40 4.46
N THR A 202 10.34 1.53 3.28
CA THR A 202 9.96 0.37 2.45
C THR A 202 11.19 -0.42 2.03
N SER A 203 12.25 0.25 1.58
CA SER A 203 13.49 -0.42 1.17
C SER A 203 14.11 -1.22 2.32
N ILE A 204 14.11 -0.69 3.55
CA ILE A 204 14.64 -1.40 4.73
C ILE A 204 13.82 -2.67 5.03
N SER A 205 12.50 -2.64 4.82
CA SER A 205 11.60 -3.78 5.04
C SER A 205 11.96 -4.98 4.15
N THR A 206 12.46 -4.76 2.93
CA THR A 206 12.86 -5.84 2.00
C THR A 206 14.08 -6.63 2.50
N TYR A 207 15.02 -5.99 3.20
CA TYR A 207 16.18 -6.67 3.79
C TYR A 207 15.78 -7.72 4.83
N GLY A 208 14.71 -7.49 5.57
CA GLY A 208 14.18 -8.46 6.52
C GLY A 208 13.81 -9.80 5.86
N VAL A 209 13.34 -9.77 4.61
CA VAL A 209 12.95 -10.96 3.85
C VAL A 209 14.15 -11.75 3.32
N VAL A 210 15.16 -11.07 2.77
CA VAL A 210 16.41 -11.71 2.31
C VAL A 210 17.10 -12.43 3.47
N LEU A 211 17.26 -11.71 4.58
CA LEU A 211 17.98 -12.20 5.74
C LEU A 211 17.25 -13.37 6.39
N ALA A 212 15.91 -13.36 6.39
CA ALA A 212 15.11 -14.49 6.86
C ALA A 212 15.36 -15.76 6.05
N GLY A 213 15.35 -15.64 4.72
CA GLY A 213 15.63 -16.75 3.81
C GLY A 213 17.04 -17.31 3.99
N TRP A 214 18.04 -16.43 4.10
CA TRP A 214 19.44 -16.83 4.25
C TRP A 214 19.74 -17.45 5.63
N ALA A 215 19.24 -16.85 6.71
CA ALA A 215 19.53 -17.29 8.08
C ALA A 215 18.99 -18.69 8.41
N SER A 216 17.93 -19.10 7.73
CA SER A 216 17.27 -20.40 7.92
C SER A 216 18.13 -21.61 7.54
N ASN A 217 19.22 -21.42 6.79
CA ASN A 217 20.10 -22.46 6.26
C ASN A 217 19.37 -23.62 5.55
N SER A 218 18.26 -23.30 4.87
CA SER A 218 17.51 -24.20 4.00
C SER A 218 17.55 -23.68 2.57
N LYS A 219 17.99 -24.50 1.61
CA LYS A 219 18.06 -24.08 0.20
C LYS A 219 16.69 -23.67 -0.35
N TYR A 220 15.61 -24.31 0.12
CA TYR A 220 14.24 -23.97 -0.27
C TYR A 220 13.83 -22.59 0.23
N ALA A 221 14.08 -22.30 1.52
CA ALA A 221 13.77 -21.00 2.11
C ALA A 221 14.61 -19.87 1.50
N MET A 222 15.88 -20.15 1.20
CA MET A 222 16.76 -19.20 0.51
C MET A 222 16.27 -18.88 -0.91
N LEU A 223 15.82 -19.87 -1.69
CA LEU A 223 15.22 -19.63 -3.02
C LEU A 223 13.94 -18.79 -2.93
N GLY A 224 13.09 -19.05 -1.93
CA GLY A 224 11.89 -18.25 -1.66
C GLY A 224 12.21 -16.80 -1.25
N GLY A 225 13.23 -16.60 -0.40
CA GLY A 225 13.74 -15.29 0.01
C GLY A 225 14.34 -14.50 -1.16
N LEU A 226 15.08 -15.15 -2.07
CA LEU A 226 15.64 -14.48 -3.25
C LEU A 226 14.56 -14.05 -4.25
N ARG A 227 13.55 -14.90 -4.50
CA ARG A 227 12.43 -14.58 -5.42
C ARG A 227 11.56 -13.46 -4.88
N SER A 228 11.19 -13.50 -3.59
CA SER A 228 10.43 -12.41 -2.93
C SER A 228 11.16 -11.08 -3.01
N THR A 229 12.46 -11.09 -2.73
CA THR A 229 13.28 -9.87 -2.76
C THR A 229 13.38 -9.30 -4.17
N ALA A 230 13.68 -10.14 -5.17
CA ALA A 230 13.74 -9.70 -6.56
C ALA A 230 12.41 -9.07 -7.03
N GLN A 231 11.29 -9.63 -6.58
CA GLN A 231 9.96 -9.06 -6.81
C GLN A 231 9.81 -7.70 -6.12
N MET A 232 9.95 -7.61 -4.79
CA MET A 232 9.72 -6.35 -4.07
C MET A 232 10.59 -5.22 -4.63
N ILE A 233 11.89 -5.45 -4.84
CA ILE A 233 12.80 -4.43 -5.41
C ILE A 233 12.37 -3.97 -6.81
N SER A 234 11.91 -4.90 -7.66
CA SER A 234 11.50 -4.55 -9.04
C SER A 234 10.26 -3.67 -9.07
N TYR A 235 9.32 -3.89 -8.15
CA TYR A 235 8.09 -3.11 -8.07
C TYR A 235 8.27 -1.83 -7.25
N GLU A 236 9.23 -1.80 -6.31
CA GLU A 236 9.62 -0.61 -5.58
C GLU A 236 10.14 0.49 -6.52
N LEU A 237 10.86 0.14 -7.59
CA LEU A 237 11.30 1.10 -8.59
C LEU A 237 10.12 1.76 -9.32
N SER A 238 9.10 0.98 -9.70
CA SER A 238 7.89 1.52 -10.35
C SER A 238 7.07 2.37 -9.36
N PHE A 239 6.96 1.91 -8.11
CA PHE A 239 6.35 2.66 -7.01
C PHE A 239 7.04 4.02 -6.83
N GLY A 240 8.37 4.05 -6.69
CA GLY A 240 9.14 5.28 -6.52
C GLY A 240 8.92 6.30 -7.64
N LEU A 241 8.85 5.85 -8.90
CA LEU A 241 8.54 6.73 -10.03
C LEU A 241 7.12 7.30 -9.95
N THR A 242 6.13 6.47 -9.60
CA THR A 242 4.73 6.95 -9.47
C THR A 242 4.51 7.86 -8.27
N VAL A 243 5.34 7.77 -7.23
CA VAL A 243 5.31 8.66 -6.08
C VAL A 243 5.87 10.05 -6.41
N ALA A 244 6.72 10.17 -7.43
CA ALA A 244 7.21 11.47 -7.89
C ALA A 244 6.11 12.34 -8.54
N VAL A 245 5.05 11.73 -9.09
CA VAL A 245 3.92 12.44 -9.71
C VAL A 245 3.23 13.43 -8.77
N PRO A 246 2.68 13.01 -7.60
CA PRO A 246 2.04 13.95 -6.67
C PRO A 246 3.02 15.01 -6.14
N VAL A 247 4.30 14.68 -5.98
CA VAL A 247 5.34 15.63 -5.57
C VAL A 247 5.53 16.75 -6.61
N MET A 248 5.51 16.42 -7.90
CA MET A 248 5.64 17.42 -8.97
C MET A 248 4.42 18.33 -9.08
N ILE A 249 3.22 17.81 -8.79
CA ILE A 249 1.98 18.58 -8.85
C ILE A 249 1.93 19.61 -7.70
N VAL A 250 2.33 19.19 -6.49
CA VAL A 250 2.23 20.01 -5.28
C VAL A 250 3.47 20.90 -5.08
N GLY A 251 4.65 20.45 -5.48
CA GLY A 251 5.91 21.14 -5.21
C GLY A 251 6.44 20.99 -3.78
N SER A 252 5.85 20.09 -2.97
CA SER A 252 6.29 19.74 -1.61
C SER A 252 6.52 18.24 -1.45
N LEU A 253 7.49 17.88 -0.61
CA LEU A 253 7.76 16.49 -0.20
C LEU A 253 7.09 16.12 1.14
N ALA A 254 6.46 17.09 1.81
CA ALA A 254 5.71 16.85 3.03
C ALA A 254 4.35 16.21 2.72
N LEU A 255 4.02 15.12 3.41
CA LEU A 255 2.74 14.42 3.20
C LEU A 255 1.54 15.28 3.63
N GLY A 256 1.71 16.13 4.65
CA GLY A 256 0.68 17.06 5.10
C GLY A 256 0.25 18.02 3.99
N ASP A 257 1.20 18.63 3.29
CA ASP A 257 0.94 19.55 2.18
C ASP A 257 0.29 18.83 1.00
N ILE A 258 0.80 17.63 0.66
CA ILE A 258 0.25 16.79 -0.41
C ILE A 258 -1.24 16.47 -0.16
N ILE A 259 -1.62 16.22 1.09
CA ILE A 259 -3.02 15.93 1.43
C ILE A 259 -3.86 17.20 1.38
N ARG A 260 -3.36 18.35 1.86
CA ARG A 260 -4.12 19.62 1.87
C ARG A 260 -4.52 20.09 0.48
N GLU A 261 -3.68 19.84 -0.53
CA GLU A 261 -3.96 20.18 -1.93
C GLU A 261 -5.02 19.27 -2.59
N GLN A 262 -5.59 18.29 -1.88
CA GLN A 262 -6.57 17.32 -2.40
C GLN A 262 -7.97 17.48 -1.79
N THR A 263 -8.40 18.74 -1.61
CA THR A 263 -9.59 19.08 -0.82
C THR A 263 -10.87 18.61 -1.47
N TYR A 264 -11.01 18.85 -2.77
CA TYR A 264 -12.19 18.44 -3.52
C TYR A 264 -11.95 17.13 -4.27
N ILE A 265 -13.03 16.37 -4.53
CA ILE A 265 -12.96 15.10 -5.30
C ILE A 265 -12.24 15.30 -6.64
N TRP A 266 -12.48 16.41 -7.33
CA TRP A 266 -11.87 16.69 -8.64
C TRP A 266 -10.36 17.00 -8.57
N GLU A 267 -9.87 17.38 -7.39
CA GLU A 267 -8.46 17.69 -7.14
C GLU A 267 -7.67 16.43 -6.77
N TRP A 268 -8.34 15.32 -6.46
CA TRP A 268 -7.66 14.06 -6.18
C TRP A 268 -6.78 13.64 -7.34
N PHE A 269 -5.54 13.27 -7.04
CA PHE A 269 -4.56 12.96 -8.08
C PHE A 269 -4.88 11.69 -8.87
N VAL A 270 -5.80 10.85 -8.38
CA VAL A 270 -6.39 9.77 -9.18
C VAL A 270 -7.03 10.29 -10.47
N PHE A 271 -7.73 11.42 -10.42
CA PHE A 271 -8.39 11.96 -11.61
C PHE A 271 -7.44 12.76 -12.49
N GLN A 272 -6.39 13.36 -11.90
CA GLN A 272 -5.39 14.10 -12.66
C GLN A 272 -4.46 13.17 -13.44
N ASN A 273 -3.98 12.09 -12.80
CA ASN A 273 -3.13 11.09 -13.43
C ASN A 273 -3.54 9.66 -13.02
N PRO A 274 -4.59 9.12 -13.65
CA PRO A 274 -5.09 7.78 -13.34
C PRO A 274 -4.11 6.67 -13.74
N LEU A 275 -3.20 6.95 -14.68
CA LEU A 275 -2.16 6.01 -15.08
C LEU A 275 -1.19 5.76 -13.91
N ALA A 276 -0.69 6.83 -13.31
CA ALA A 276 0.22 6.75 -12.18
C ALA A 276 -0.46 6.12 -10.96
N ALA A 277 -1.73 6.46 -10.70
CA ALA A 277 -2.52 5.85 -9.64
C ALA A 277 -2.68 4.33 -9.82
N ALA A 278 -2.98 3.87 -11.04
CA ALA A 278 -3.14 2.44 -11.33
C ALA A 278 -1.82 1.67 -11.17
N ILE A 279 -0.71 2.23 -11.64
CA ILE A 279 0.62 1.62 -11.48
C ILE A 279 1.00 1.58 -9.99
N LEU A 280 0.73 2.66 -9.24
CA LEU A 280 0.97 2.70 -7.79
C LEU A 280 0.20 1.58 -7.08
N LEU A 281 -1.10 1.41 -7.35
CA LEU A 281 -1.91 0.35 -6.73
C LEU A 281 -1.38 -1.05 -7.07
N LEU A 282 -0.95 -1.29 -8.31
CA LEU A 282 -0.34 -2.56 -8.70
C LEU A 282 1.02 -2.79 -8.03
N ALA A 283 1.86 -1.76 -7.95
CA ALA A 283 3.16 -1.83 -7.30
C ALA A 283 3.04 -2.07 -5.79
N LEU A 284 2.10 -1.38 -5.13
CA LEU A 284 1.81 -1.59 -3.71
C LEU A 284 1.25 -2.98 -3.42
N LEU A 285 0.44 -3.55 -4.32
CA LEU A 285 -0.03 -4.93 -4.20
C LEU A 285 1.12 -5.95 -4.31
N ALA A 286 2.07 -5.68 -5.21
CA ALA A 286 3.27 -6.51 -5.37
C ALA A 286 4.25 -6.38 -4.20
N GLU A 287 4.35 -5.20 -3.58
CA GLU A 287 5.20 -4.93 -2.41
C GLU A 287 4.75 -5.75 -1.18
N VAL A 288 3.44 -5.83 -0.95
CA VAL A 288 2.89 -6.66 0.14
C VAL A 288 2.87 -8.14 -0.22
N SER A 289 3.39 -8.51 -1.40
CA SER A 289 3.52 -9.91 -1.85
C SER A 289 2.19 -10.68 -1.79
N ARG A 290 1.07 -10.02 -2.09
CA ARG A 290 -0.27 -10.63 -1.99
C ARG A 290 -0.82 -11.08 -3.33
N ALA A 291 -1.69 -12.09 -3.30
CA ALA A 291 -2.20 -12.72 -4.51
C ALA A 291 -2.91 -11.68 -5.40
N PRO A 292 -2.62 -11.62 -6.70
CA PRO A 292 -1.92 -12.62 -7.53
C PRO A 292 -0.37 -12.56 -7.52
N PHE A 293 0.24 -11.59 -6.84
CA PHE A 293 1.69 -11.38 -6.72
C PHE A 293 2.32 -12.14 -5.54
N ASP A 294 1.72 -13.28 -5.18
CA ASP A 294 2.07 -14.07 -4.00
C ASP A 294 2.88 -15.32 -4.37
N LEU A 295 4.04 -15.06 -4.97
CA LEU A 295 5.00 -16.08 -5.40
C LEU A 295 5.87 -16.65 -4.28
N PRO A 296 6.20 -15.89 -3.21
CA PRO A 296 6.96 -16.42 -2.08
C PRO A 296 6.13 -17.33 -1.16
N GLU A 297 4.85 -17.03 -0.93
CA GLU A 297 3.97 -17.83 -0.04
C GLU A 297 3.33 -19.02 -0.78
N ALA A 298 3.63 -19.22 -2.07
CA ALA A 298 2.99 -20.23 -2.89
C ALA A 298 3.26 -21.66 -2.37
N GLU A 299 2.30 -22.20 -1.60
CA GLU A 299 2.36 -23.54 -0.99
C GLU A 299 2.68 -24.63 -2.03
N GLN A 300 2.18 -24.47 -3.25
CA GLN A 300 2.31 -25.43 -4.35
C GLN A 300 3.72 -25.46 -4.97
N GLU A 301 4.54 -24.41 -4.77
CA GLU A 301 5.91 -24.36 -5.31
C GLU A 301 6.96 -24.40 -4.20
N LEU A 302 6.86 -23.51 -3.20
CA LEU A 302 7.91 -23.26 -2.22
C LEU A 302 7.44 -23.32 -0.77
N THR A 303 6.28 -23.94 -0.51
CA THR A 303 5.81 -24.29 0.85
C THR A 303 5.86 -23.15 1.88
N GLN A 304 5.68 -21.88 1.47
CA GLN A 304 5.73 -20.63 2.28
C GLN A 304 7.07 -19.84 2.28
N GLY A 305 8.01 -20.17 1.39
CA GLY A 305 9.14 -19.31 1.06
C GLY A 305 10.11 -19.05 2.22
N TYR A 306 10.37 -17.78 2.55
CA TYR A 306 11.34 -17.39 3.58
C TYR A 306 10.85 -17.65 5.02
N MET A 307 9.58 -18.00 5.21
CA MET A 307 8.96 -18.22 6.52
C MET A 307 8.91 -19.68 6.95
N THR A 308 9.33 -20.61 6.09
CA THR A 308 9.14 -22.07 6.27
C THR A 308 9.70 -22.60 7.59
N GLU A 309 10.88 -22.12 7.99
CA GLU A 309 11.58 -22.61 9.18
C GLU A 309 11.12 -21.92 10.48
N TYR A 310 10.38 -20.81 10.37
CA TYR A 310 9.97 -20.01 11.52
C TYR A 310 8.75 -20.60 12.24
N SER A 311 8.84 -20.72 13.57
CA SER A 311 7.74 -21.17 14.44
C SER A 311 7.39 -20.11 15.51
N GLY A 312 6.25 -20.34 16.17
CA GLY A 312 5.79 -19.56 17.32
C GLY A 312 5.68 -18.06 17.03
N MET A 313 6.28 -17.25 17.91
CA MET A 313 6.21 -15.79 17.83
C MET A 313 6.99 -15.19 16.66
N LYS A 314 8.11 -15.80 16.23
CA LYS A 314 8.91 -15.27 15.11
C LYS A 314 8.16 -15.36 13.78
N PHE A 315 7.44 -16.46 13.57
CA PHE A 315 6.48 -16.59 12.46
C PHE A 315 5.36 -15.54 12.56
N ALA A 316 4.81 -15.36 13.77
CA ALA A 316 3.75 -14.38 14.01
C ALA A 316 4.19 -12.96 13.65
N LEU A 317 5.45 -12.59 13.92
CA LEU A 317 6.00 -11.28 13.57
C LEU A 317 6.08 -11.04 12.06
N PHE A 318 6.44 -12.05 11.25
CA PHE A 318 6.40 -11.91 9.79
C PHE A 318 4.98 -11.73 9.27
N MET A 319 4.04 -12.58 9.71
CA MET A 319 2.63 -12.43 9.33
C MET A 319 2.09 -11.06 9.75
N MET A 320 2.36 -10.64 10.99
CA MET A 320 1.98 -9.33 11.49
C MET A 320 2.54 -8.23 10.57
N ALA A 321 3.81 -8.29 10.19
CA ALA A 321 4.42 -7.32 9.30
C ALA A 321 3.77 -7.28 7.91
N GLU A 322 3.38 -8.41 7.34
CA GLU A 322 2.65 -8.43 6.05
C GLU A 322 1.26 -7.80 6.15
N TYR A 323 0.49 -8.14 7.19
CA TYR A 323 -0.83 -7.53 7.42
C TYR A 323 -0.75 -6.04 7.76
N LEU A 324 0.26 -5.65 8.55
CA LEU A 324 0.57 -4.24 8.79
C LEU A 324 1.01 -3.54 7.51
N GLY A 325 1.75 -4.25 6.64
CA GLY A 325 2.14 -3.79 5.32
C GLY A 325 0.92 -3.47 4.47
N MET A 326 -0.12 -4.32 4.48
CA MET A 326 -1.38 -4.06 3.77
C MET A 326 -2.06 -2.77 4.25
N ILE A 327 -2.09 -2.54 5.57
CA ILE A 327 -2.61 -1.29 6.14
C ILE A 327 -1.72 -0.11 5.73
N GLY A 328 -0.39 -0.27 5.88
CA GLY A 328 0.64 0.70 5.50
C GLY A 328 0.51 1.20 4.07
N VAL A 329 0.52 0.28 3.10
CA VAL A 329 0.39 0.64 1.69
C VAL A 329 -0.98 1.23 1.36
N SER A 330 -2.05 0.79 2.02
CA SER A 330 -3.38 1.40 1.85
C SER A 330 -3.40 2.85 2.33
N VAL A 331 -2.76 3.13 3.46
CA VAL A 331 -2.62 4.48 4.00
C VAL A 331 -1.77 5.34 3.06
N VAL A 332 -0.66 4.80 2.54
CA VAL A 332 0.19 5.51 1.56
C VAL A 332 -0.58 5.81 0.28
N ALA A 333 -1.27 4.83 -0.30
CA ALA A 333 -2.11 5.03 -1.48
C ALA A 333 -3.21 6.08 -1.23
N ALA A 334 -3.90 5.98 -0.09
CA ALA A 334 -4.94 6.92 0.28
C ALA A 334 -4.40 8.35 0.42
N SER A 335 -3.24 8.51 1.06
CA SER A 335 -2.60 9.81 1.31
C SER A 335 -2.07 10.46 0.04
N LEU A 336 -1.44 9.67 -0.85
CA LEU A 336 -0.83 10.21 -2.05
C LEU A 336 -1.83 10.51 -3.15
N TYR A 337 -2.86 9.69 -3.36
CA TYR A 337 -3.73 9.80 -4.54
C TYR A 337 -5.21 10.03 -4.23
N PHE A 338 -5.71 9.53 -3.10
CA PHE A 338 -7.13 9.59 -2.74
C PHE A 338 -7.45 10.64 -1.67
N GLY A 339 -6.65 11.69 -1.53
CA GLY A 339 -6.93 12.82 -0.63
C GLY A 339 -6.78 12.55 0.87
N GLY A 340 -6.12 11.47 1.28
CA GLY A 340 -5.81 11.18 2.68
C GLY A 340 -7.04 11.26 3.60
N TYR A 341 -6.97 12.15 4.59
CA TYR A 341 -8.06 12.40 5.55
C TYR A 341 -9.19 13.28 5.00
N GLN A 342 -9.02 13.97 3.87
CA GLN A 342 -10.04 14.85 3.30
C GLN A 342 -11.14 14.03 2.61
N ASP A 343 -12.41 14.35 2.83
CA ASP A 343 -13.55 13.61 2.32
C ASP A 343 -13.89 13.89 0.84
N GLY A 344 -13.29 14.93 0.26
CA GLY A 344 -13.55 15.38 -1.11
C GLY A 344 -14.73 16.36 -1.23
N PHE A 345 -15.50 16.55 -0.15
CA PHE A 345 -16.61 17.50 -0.08
C PHE A 345 -16.33 18.68 0.86
N GLY A 346 -15.18 18.71 1.54
CA GLY A 346 -14.79 19.76 2.47
C GLY A 346 -15.50 19.70 3.83
N ILE A 347 -16.16 18.59 4.16
CA ILE A 347 -16.88 18.44 5.44
C ILE A 347 -15.88 18.26 6.59
N VAL A 348 -14.71 17.68 6.31
CA VAL A 348 -13.67 17.43 7.31
C VAL A 348 -13.12 18.74 7.90
N ASP A 349 -13.06 19.82 7.12
CA ASP A 349 -12.61 21.13 7.62
C ASP A 349 -13.60 21.74 8.61
N SER A 350 -14.89 21.38 8.49
CA SER A 350 -15.94 21.81 9.42
C SER A 350 -16.00 20.93 10.68
N ILE A 351 -15.68 19.63 10.56
CA ILE A 351 -15.69 18.67 11.66
C ILE A 351 -14.36 17.88 11.67
N PRO A 352 -13.30 18.41 12.31
CA PRO A 352 -11.97 17.79 12.38
C PRO A 352 -11.97 16.31 12.85
N ILE A 353 -12.89 15.93 13.73
CA ILE A 353 -13.05 14.57 14.27
C ILE A 353 -13.39 13.55 13.16
N LEU A 354 -13.96 14.01 12.04
CA LEU A 354 -14.31 13.15 10.91
C LEU A 354 -13.08 12.70 10.10
N GLY A 355 -11.98 13.42 10.16
CA GLY A 355 -10.76 13.14 9.38
C GLY A 355 -10.24 11.70 9.56
N PRO A 356 -9.95 11.24 10.79
CA PRO A 356 -9.50 9.87 11.03
C PRO A 356 -10.51 8.81 10.56
N VAL A 357 -11.81 9.08 10.70
CA VAL A 357 -12.87 8.14 10.29
C VAL A 357 -12.91 8.00 8.78
N VAL A 358 -12.74 9.09 8.04
CA VAL A 358 -12.69 9.09 6.56
C VAL A 358 -11.46 8.34 6.07
N LEU A 359 -10.29 8.62 6.66
CA LEU A 359 -9.06 7.91 6.29
C LEU A 359 -9.19 6.41 6.54
N ILE A 360 -9.70 6.01 7.72
CA ILE A 360 -9.96 4.59 8.04
C ILE A 360 -10.96 3.99 7.05
N GLY A 361 -12.02 4.71 6.68
CA GLY A 361 -13.00 4.26 5.70
C GLY A 361 -12.37 3.96 4.32
N LYS A 362 -11.50 4.86 3.84
CA LYS A 362 -10.76 4.67 2.59
C LYS A 362 -9.78 3.49 2.66
N VAL A 363 -9.06 3.38 3.77
CA VAL A 363 -8.14 2.25 4.02
C VAL A 363 -8.91 0.92 4.01
N VAL A 364 -10.06 0.85 4.67
CA VAL A 364 -10.91 -0.36 4.65
C VAL A 364 -11.41 -0.68 3.24
N LEU A 365 -11.76 0.34 2.45
CA LEU A 365 -12.17 0.16 1.05
C LEU A 365 -11.02 -0.40 0.20
N LEU A 366 -9.80 0.13 0.34
CA LEU A 366 -8.61 -0.37 -0.35
C LEU A 366 -8.25 -1.80 0.08
N LEU A 367 -8.35 -2.11 1.38
CA LEU A 367 -8.18 -3.46 1.91
C LEU A 367 -9.21 -4.45 1.33
N ILE A 368 -10.48 -4.06 1.26
CA ILE A 368 -11.53 -4.87 0.61
C ILE A 368 -11.19 -5.07 -0.87
N GLY A 369 -10.69 -4.05 -1.55
CA GLY A 369 -10.20 -4.15 -2.94
C GLY A 369 -9.09 -5.19 -3.09
N MET A 370 -8.07 -5.16 -2.23
CA MET A 370 -6.99 -6.16 -2.24
C MET A 370 -7.49 -7.59 -1.97
N VAL A 371 -8.40 -7.76 -0.99
CA VAL A 371 -9.00 -9.06 -0.68
C VAL A 371 -9.88 -9.56 -1.84
N TRP A 372 -10.58 -8.66 -2.52
CA TRP A 372 -11.39 -9.00 -3.70
C TRP A 372 -10.50 -9.46 -4.87
N ILE A 373 -9.40 -8.76 -5.13
CA ILE A 373 -8.41 -9.18 -6.13
C ILE A 373 -7.88 -10.58 -5.81
N ARG A 374 -7.51 -10.85 -4.56
CA ARG A 374 -7.08 -12.18 -4.10
C ARG A 374 -8.14 -13.27 -4.33
N ALA A 375 -9.42 -12.95 -4.11
CA ALA A 375 -10.50 -13.92 -4.24
C ALA A 375 -10.86 -14.26 -5.69
N THR A 376 -10.53 -13.38 -6.65
CA THR A 376 -10.99 -13.48 -8.05
C THR A 376 -9.89 -13.86 -9.03
N LEU A 377 -8.67 -13.35 -8.86
CA LEU A 377 -7.60 -13.54 -9.84
C LEU A 377 -6.78 -14.81 -9.59
N PRO A 378 -6.41 -15.55 -10.64
CA PRO A 378 -5.45 -16.64 -10.54
C PRO A 378 -4.04 -16.10 -10.30
N ARG A 379 -3.17 -16.95 -9.74
CA ARG A 379 -1.76 -16.61 -9.54
C ARG A 379 -1.01 -16.55 -10.87
N ILE A 380 -0.06 -15.63 -10.96
CA ILE A 380 0.80 -15.45 -12.14
C ILE A 380 2.15 -16.09 -11.87
N ARG A 381 2.74 -16.78 -12.86
CA ARG A 381 4.10 -17.33 -12.78
C ARG A 381 5.17 -16.23 -12.63
N TYR A 382 6.22 -16.51 -11.86
CA TYR A 382 7.34 -15.58 -11.59
C TYR A 382 7.89 -14.87 -12.83
N ASP A 383 8.19 -15.60 -13.90
CA ASP A 383 8.78 -15.01 -15.11
C ASP A 383 7.87 -13.94 -15.75
N ARG A 384 6.54 -14.17 -15.76
CA ARG A 384 5.56 -13.23 -16.30
C ARG A 384 5.38 -12.03 -15.39
N LEU A 385 5.43 -12.25 -14.07
CA LEU A 385 5.34 -11.19 -13.07
C LEU A 385 6.55 -10.26 -13.14
N MET A 386 7.76 -10.81 -13.30
CA MET A 386 8.97 -9.99 -13.50
C MET A 386 8.94 -9.25 -14.83
N ALA A 387 8.45 -9.90 -15.90
CA ALA A 387 8.27 -9.25 -17.19
C ALA A 387 7.23 -8.11 -17.14
N LEU A 388 6.15 -8.24 -16.36
CA LEU A 388 5.18 -7.17 -16.15
C LEU A 388 5.83 -5.95 -15.48
N GLY A 389 6.61 -6.16 -14.42
CA GLY A 389 7.33 -5.09 -13.74
C GLY A 389 8.30 -4.35 -14.67
N TRP A 390 9.21 -5.09 -15.31
CA TRP A 390 10.30 -4.50 -16.09
C TRP A 390 9.92 -4.03 -17.49
N LYS A 391 9.05 -4.77 -18.19
CA LYS A 391 8.70 -4.44 -19.59
C LYS A 391 7.45 -3.56 -19.72
N VAL A 392 6.59 -3.54 -18.70
CA VAL A 392 5.31 -2.80 -18.76
C VAL A 392 5.28 -1.68 -17.73
N LEU A 393 5.34 -1.99 -16.44
CA LEU A 393 5.11 -1.00 -15.37
C LEU A 393 6.20 0.07 -15.33
N LEU A 394 7.48 -0.31 -15.46
CA LEU A 394 8.58 0.63 -15.42
C LEU A 394 8.53 1.64 -16.59
N PRO A 395 8.46 1.23 -17.88
CA PRO A 395 8.30 2.19 -18.98
C PRO A 395 7.03 3.04 -18.85
N LEU A 396 5.93 2.45 -18.41
CA LEU A 396 4.66 3.17 -18.26
C LEU A 396 4.70 4.20 -17.12
N SER A 397 5.44 3.91 -16.04
CA SER A 397 5.67 4.86 -14.95
C SER A 397 6.49 6.07 -15.39
N LEU A 398 7.49 5.87 -16.28
CA LEU A 398 8.25 6.97 -16.88
C LEU A 398 7.37 7.85 -17.78
N VAL A 399 6.47 7.23 -18.55
CA VAL A 399 5.46 7.97 -19.33
C VAL A 399 4.55 8.78 -18.41
N ALA A 400 4.11 8.20 -17.29
CA ALA A 400 3.25 8.89 -16.33
C ALA A 400 3.94 10.11 -15.68
N VAL A 401 5.22 9.97 -15.31
CA VAL A 401 6.06 11.06 -14.79
C VAL A 401 6.25 12.14 -15.86
N SER A 402 6.58 11.74 -17.08
CA SER A 402 6.81 12.67 -18.20
C SER A 402 5.54 13.45 -18.58
N TRP A 403 4.39 12.78 -18.62
CA TRP A 403 3.08 13.42 -18.79
C TRP A 403 2.87 14.51 -17.72
N THR A 404 3.05 14.16 -16.44
CA THR A 404 2.86 15.11 -15.34
C THR A 404 3.82 16.30 -15.46
N ALA A 405 5.09 16.04 -15.73
CA ALA A 405 6.12 17.09 -15.88
C ALA A 405 5.79 18.08 -17.02
N ILE A 406 5.35 17.58 -18.18
CA ILE A 406 4.93 18.42 -19.31
C ILE A 406 3.69 19.24 -18.94
N SER A 407 2.73 18.62 -18.24
CA SER A 407 1.47 19.29 -17.87
C SER A 407 1.74 20.44 -16.90
N VAL A 408 2.57 20.23 -15.88
CA VAL A 408 2.97 21.25 -14.91
C VAL A 408 3.73 22.38 -15.61
N LEU A 409 4.73 22.06 -16.44
CA LEU A 409 5.51 23.06 -17.17
C LEU A 409 4.64 23.96 -18.07
N VAL A 410 3.69 23.39 -18.80
CA VAL A 410 2.78 24.17 -19.67
C VAL A 410 1.81 25.01 -18.82
N GLY A 411 1.36 24.50 -17.68
CA GLY A 411 0.58 25.25 -16.70
C GLY A 411 1.34 26.48 -16.20
N ASP A 412 2.59 26.31 -15.78
CA ASP A 412 3.44 27.39 -15.25
C ASP A 412 3.74 28.46 -16.30
N LEU A 413 4.05 28.06 -17.55
CA LEU A 413 4.35 28.99 -18.64
C LEU A 413 3.14 29.84 -19.05
N THR A 414 1.93 29.31 -18.89
CA THR A 414 0.69 30.00 -19.27
C THR A 414 0.01 30.73 -18.12
N GLY A 415 0.42 30.45 -16.86
CA GLY A 415 -0.13 31.07 -15.65
C GLY A 415 -1.61 30.81 -15.42
N ASN A 416 -2.20 29.80 -16.09
CA ASN A 416 -3.62 29.50 -16.01
C ASN A 416 -3.86 28.02 -15.63
N PRO A 417 -4.47 27.74 -14.47
CA PRO A 417 -4.69 26.37 -13.98
C PRO A 417 -5.62 25.55 -14.89
N VAL A 418 -6.45 26.21 -15.71
CA VAL A 418 -7.30 25.51 -16.69
C VAL A 418 -6.46 24.84 -17.79
N VAL A 419 -5.33 25.44 -18.16
CA VAL A 419 -4.44 24.89 -19.20
C VAL A 419 -3.81 23.58 -18.72
N TYR A 420 -3.42 23.50 -17.46
CA TYR A 420 -2.95 22.26 -16.84
C TYR A 420 -4.00 21.14 -16.98
N GLY A 421 -5.25 21.43 -16.62
CA GLY A 421 -6.35 20.47 -16.71
C GLY A 421 -6.64 20.01 -18.15
N VAL A 422 -6.59 20.92 -19.13
CA VAL A 422 -6.80 20.59 -20.54
C VAL A 422 -5.67 19.73 -21.11
N VAL A 423 -4.41 20.09 -20.83
CA VAL A 423 -3.24 19.32 -21.29
C VAL A 423 -3.24 17.93 -20.66
N SER A 424 -3.49 17.85 -19.35
CA SER A 424 -3.60 16.55 -18.68
C SER A 424 -4.76 15.72 -19.26
N GLY A 425 -5.90 16.34 -19.54
CA GLY A 425 -7.03 15.69 -20.20
C GLY A 425 -6.70 15.14 -21.59
N ILE A 426 -5.91 15.86 -22.40
CA ILE A 426 -5.47 15.38 -23.72
C ILE A 426 -4.57 14.15 -23.57
N PHE A 427 -3.58 14.20 -22.68
CA PHE A 427 -2.71 13.06 -22.43
C PHE A 427 -3.48 11.85 -21.88
N PHE A 428 -4.49 12.09 -21.03
CA PHE A 428 -5.40 11.04 -20.58
C PHE A 428 -6.11 10.36 -21.74
N VAL A 429 -6.68 11.13 -22.68
CA VAL A 429 -7.34 10.57 -23.86
C VAL A 429 -6.35 9.80 -24.73
N VAL A 430 -5.14 10.32 -24.95
CA VAL A 430 -4.10 9.65 -25.75
C VAL A 430 -3.71 8.31 -25.13
N VAL A 431 -3.43 8.28 -23.82
CA VAL A 431 -3.07 7.05 -23.11
C VAL A 431 -4.23 6.07 -23.06
N PHE A 432 -5.45 6.55 -22.82
CA PHE A 432 -6.64 5.70 -22.74
C PHE A 432 -7.00 5.09 -24.10
N VAL A 433 -7.01 5.89 -25.18
CA VAL A 433 -7.26 5.41 -26.54
C VAL A 433 -6.13 4.50 -27.02
N GLY A 434 -4.87 4.86 -26.75
CA GLY A 434 -3.71 4.02 -27.05
C GLY A 434 -3.79 2.68 -26.32
N GLY A 435 -4.14 2.68 -25.04
CA GLY A 435 -4.37 1.48 -24.23
C GLY A 435 -5.49 0.61 -24.78
N LEU A 436 -6.63 1.20 -25.17
CA LEU A 436 -7.74 0.47 -25.79
C LEU A 436 -7.36 -0.16 -27.13
N ILE A 437 -6.57 0.53 -27.96
CA ILE A 437 -6.09 -0.03 -29.24
C ILE A 437 -5.18 -1.24 -28.98
N VAL A 438 -4.27 -1.14 -28.01
CA VAL A 438 -3.38 -2.24 -27.63
C VAL A 438 -4.17 -3.42 -27.06
N LEU A 439 -5.14 -3.16 -26.17
CA LEU A 439 -6.01 -4.19 -25.59
C LEU A 439 -6.87 -4.88 -26.65
N ARG A 440 -7.37 -4.15 -27.65
CA ARG A 440 -8.11 -4.75 -28.78
C ARG A 440 -7.23 -5.66 -29.62
N ARG A 441 -6.01 -5.25 -29.93
CA ARG A 441 -5.02 -6.09 -30.64
C ARG A 441 -4.56 -7.29 -29.82
N ALA A 442 -4.48 -7.16 -28.50
CA ALA A 442 -4.12 -8.27 -27.61
C ALA A 442 -5.27 -9.29 -27.45
N GLY A 443 -6.51 -8.86 -27.69
CA GLY A 443 -7.70 -9.72 -27.70
C GLY A 443 -7.95 -10.41 -29.04
N GLU A 444 -7.25 -10.03 -30.10
CA GLU A 444 -7.19 -10.81 -31.34
C GLU A 444 -6.36 -12.06 -31.02
N PRO A 445 -6.94 -13.28 -31.08
CA PRO A 445 -6.14 -14.48 -30.93
C PRO A 445 -5.06 -14.41 -32.00
N ALA A 446 -3.79 -14.53 -31.58
CA ALA A 446 -2.66 -14.59 -32.51
C ALA A 446 -2.98 -15.67 -33.53
N GLU A 447 -3.42 -15.25 -34.71
CA GLU A 447 -3.58 -16.10 -35.87
C GLU A 447 -2.19 -16.69 -36.08
N ARG A 448 -2.08 -18.02 -35.95
CA ARG A 448 -0.81 -18.70 -36.23
C ARG A 448 -0.40 -18.22 -37.62
N GLU A 449 0.82 -17.69 -37.73
CA GLU A 449 1.47 -17.49 -39.03
C GLU A 449 1.54 -18.86 -39.72
N GLU A 450 0.47 -19.24 -40.42
CA GLU A 450 0.60 -20.01 -41.64
C GLU A 450 1.30 -19.08 -42.63
N LEU A 451 2.47 -19.51 -43.10
CA LEU A 451 3.27 -18.80 -44.11
C LEU A 451 2.31 -18.29 -45.20
N PRO A 452 2.30 -16.98 -45.52
CA PRO A 452 1.44 -16.47 -46.58
C PRO A 452 1.91 -17.06 -47.90
N GLU A 453 1.20 -18.05 -48.41
CA GLU A 453 1.27 -18.47 -49.82
C GLU A 453 0.40 -17.52 -50.66
N ASP A 454 0.66 -16.22 -50.54
CA ASP A 454 0.05 -15.19 -51.39
C ASP A 454 1.15 -14.25 -51.87
N ASP A 455 1.81 -14.68 -52.94
CA ASP A 455 2.75 -13.88 -53.71
C ASP A 455 1.99 -12.67 -54.31
N PRO A 456 2.36 -11.40 -53.98
CA PRO A 456 1.59 -10.21 -54.34
C PRO A 456 1.56 -9.88 -55.84
N ILE A 457 2.09 -10.76 -56.70
CA ILE A 457 2.08 -10.62 -58.16
C ILE A 457 0.71 -11.00 -58.75
N ILE A 458 -0.12 -11.80 -58.04
CA ILE A 458 -1.33 -12.41 -58.65
C ILE A 458 -2.64 -11.68 -58.30
N THR A 459 -2.76 -10.96 -57.19
CA THR A 459 -4.07 -10.42 -56.74
C THR A 459 -4.43 -9.01 -57.23
N GLY A 460 -3.50 -8.27 -57.85
CA GLY A 460 -3.83 -7.05 -58.62
C GLY A 460 -4.60 -5.95 -57.87
N GLU A 461 -4.63 -5.97 -56.54
CA GLU A 461 -5.50 -5.09 -55.76
C GLU A 461 -4.80 -3.75 -55.45
N ARG A 462 -5.29 -2.67 -56.05
CA ARG A 462 -4.79 -1.31 -55.79
C ARG A 462 -5.23 -0.85 -54.40
N ARG A 463 -4.36 -1.01 -53.40
CA ARG A 463 -4.58 -0.48 -52.04
C ARG A 463 -4.50 1.05 -52.05
N GLY A 464 -5.50 1.70 -51.44
CA GLY A 464 -5.66 3.16 -51.44
C GLY A 464 -4.58 3.94 -50.68
N PRO A 465 -4.54 5.28 -50.84
CA PRO A 465 -3.49 6.14 -50.26
C PRO A 465 -3.42 6.11 -48.73
N ALA A 466 -4.52 5.73 -48.05
CA ALA A 466 -4.55 5.57 -46.60
C ALA A 466 -3.64 4.42 -46.11
N TYR A 467 -3.50 3.34 -46.88
CA TYR A 467 -2.62 2.21 -46.54
C TYR A 467 -1.14 2.59 -46.68
N ALA A 468 -0.80 3.37 -47.72
CA ALA A 468 0.53 3.95 -47.87
C ALA A 468 0.88 4.90 -46.73
N GLY A 469 -0.08 5.72 -46.27
CA GLY A 469 0.09 6.57 -45.10
C GLY A 469 0.36 5.78 -43.81
N LEU A 470 -0.35 4.66 -43.62
CA LEU A 470 -0.18 3.77 -42.46
C LEU A 470 1.16 3.03 -42.47
N LEU A 471 1.65 2.64 -43.64
CA LEU A 471 2.99 2.06 -43.82
C LEU A 471 4.11 3.07 -43.55
N VAL A 472 3.95 4.31 -44.00
CA VAL A 472 4.92 5.37 -43.73
C VAL A 472 4.95 5.72 -42.23
N LEU A 473 3.77 5.78 -41.59
CA LEU A 473 3.67 6.07 -40.16
C LEU A 473 4.19 4.92 -39.30
N GLY A 474 3.89 3.67 -39.67
CA GLY A 474 4.46 2.47 -39.06
C GLY A 474 5.97 2.36 -39.28
N GLY A 475 6.44 2.71 -40.47
CA GLY A 475 7.86 2.80 -40.80
C GLY A 475 8.59 3.83 -39.93
N LEU A 476 8.03 5.03 -39.78
CA LEU A 476 8.58 6.10 -38.94
C LEU A 476 8.64 5.72 -37.45
N LEU A 477 7.59 5.06 -36.93
CA LEU A 477 7.56 4.54 -35.56
C LEU A 477 8.54 3.38 -35.32
N ALA A 478 8.92 2.66 -36.38
CA ALA A 478 9.88 1.56 -36.31
C ALA A 478 11.35 2.02 -36.37
N ILE A 479 11.63 3.27 -36.78
CA ILE A 479 13.00 3.79 -36.91
C ILE A 479 13.80 3.71 -35.59
N PRO A 480 13.25 4.08 -34.40
CA PRO A 480 13.99 3.96 -33.15
C PRO A 480 14.35 2.50 -32.81
N PHE A 481 13.44 1.56 -33.09
CA PHE A 481 13.65 0.13 -32.85
C PHE A 481 14.61 -0.49 -33.86
N ALA A 482 14.57 -0.05 -35.12
CA ALA A 482 15.52 -0.47 -36.16
C ALA A 482 16.94 0.06 -35.86
N LEU A 483 17.07 1.30 -35.39
CA LEU A 483 18.34 1.87 -34.94
C LEU A 483 18.90 1.14 -33.71
N TRP A 484 18.04 0.74 -32.78
CA TRP A 484 18.42 -0.08 -31.62
C TRP A 484 18.91 -1.48 -32.03
N ASN A 485 18.19 -2.16 -32.90
CA ASN A 485 18.61 -3.48 -33.41
C ASN A 485 19.88 -3.39 -34.25
N PHE A 486 20.03 -2.32 -35.05
CA PHE A 486 21.25 -2.06 -35.81
C PHE A 486 22.44 -1.82 -34.89
N THR A 487 22.29 -1.00 -33.85
CA THR A 487 23.36 -0.76 -32.87
C THR A 487 23.75 -2.04 -32.14
N LEU A 488 22.81 -2.90 -31.76
CA LEU A 488 23.12 -4.22 -31.20
C LEU A 488 23.89 -5.11 -32.18
N SER A 489 23.48 -5.17 -33.45
CA SER A 489 24.18 -5.98 -34.46
C SER A 489 25.61 -5.49 -34.75
N VAL A 490 25.84 -4.18 -34.64
CA VAL A 490 27.17 -3.58 -34.78
C VAL A 490 28.02 -3.90 -33.56
N ILE A 491 27.45 -3.88 -32.36
CA ILE A 491 28.14 -4.26 -31.12
C ILE A 491 28.51 -5.75 -31.13
N ASP A 492 27.63 -6.63 -31.58
CA ASP A 492 27.92 -8.06 -31.77
C ASP A 492 28.93 -8.32 -32.90
N GLY A 493 28.87 -7.53 -33.98
CA GLY A 493 29.89 -7.58 -35.03
C GLY A 493 31.27 -7.18 -34.51
N LEU A 494 31.34 -6.18 -33.63
CA LEU A 494 32.58 -5.71 -33.01
C LEU A 494 33.11 -6.67 -31.93
N SER A 495 32.23 -7.34 -31.18
CA SER A 495 32.63 -8.37 -30.21
C SER A 495 33.26 -9.59 -30.89
N ASN A 496 32.76 -9.94 -32.08
CA ASN A 496 33.30 -11.02 -32.92
C ASN A 496 34.61 -10.65 -33.66
N LEU A 497 34.98 -9.36 -33.68
CA LEU A 497 36.23 -8.88 -34.27
C LEU A 497 37.36 -8.72 -33.23
N ALA A 498 37.10 -8.99 -31.95
CA ALA A 498 38.13 -9.01 -30.91
C ALA A 498 39.01 -10.28 -31.07
N PRO A 499 40.28 -10.17 -31.48
CA PRO A 499 41.14 -11.34 -31.62
C PRO A 499 41.69 -11.73 -30.25
N GLY A 500 41.35 -12.95 -29.80
CA GLY A 500 42.19 -13.71 -28.87
C GLY A 500 41.63 -13.94 -27.48
N ARG A 501 40.90 -15.06 -27.32
CA ARG A 501 41.22 -16.06 -26.29
C ARG A 501 40.75 -17.42 -26.79
N GLY A 502 41.74 -18.26 -27.08
CA GLY A 502 41.59 -19.51 -27.80
C GLY A 502 40.76 -20.55 -27.08
N GLU A 503 40.23 -21.44 -27.91
CA GLU A 503 39.65 -22.73 -27.59
C GLU A 503 40.60 -23.58 -26.73
N THR A 504 40.05 -24.16 -25.69
CA THR A 504 40.43 -25.50 -25.23
C THR A 504 39.14 -26.25 -24.96
N GLU A 505 38.76 -27.12 -25.90
CA GLU A 505 37.99 -28.32 -25.61
C GLU A 505 38.77 -29.16 -24.59
N THR A 506 38.07 -29.72 -23.60
CA THR A 506 38.01 -31.18 -23.39
C THR A 506 37.06 -31.54 -22.24
N SER A 507 36.21 -32.52 -22.57
CA SER A 507 35.78 -33.69 -21.76
C SER A 507 34.81 -33.54 -20.58
N ASP A 508 33.66 -34.19 -20.80
CA ASP A 508 33.01 -35.20 -19.95
C ASP A 508 31.83 -34.80 -19.03
N GLU A 509 30.66 -35.21 -19.51
CA GLU A 509 29.65 -36.08 -18.88
C GLU A 509 29.29 -35.83 -17.41
N THR A 510 27.99 -35.58 -17.18
CA THR A 510 27.15 -36.42 -16.30
C THR A 510 25.67 -36.03 -16.41
N ALA A 511 24.92 -36.81 -17.20
CA ALA A 511 23.48 -36.90 -17.09
C ALA A 511 23.09 -38.37 -17.24
N ILE A 512 22.84 -39.07 -16.13
CA ILE A 512 22.17 -40.38 -16.13
C ILE A 512 21.14 -40.40 -14.99
N THR A 513 19.90 -40.69 -15.35
CA THR A 513 18.86 -41.29 -14.50
C THR A 513 18.26 -42.48 -15.28
N PRO A 514 17.43 -43.35 -14.70
CA PRO A 514 17.86 -44.71 -14.31
C PRO A 514 17.06 -45.79 -15.05
N THR A 515 17.59 -47.02 -15.11
CA THR A 515 16.77 -48.19 -15.45
C THR A 515 17.13 -49.40 -14.59
N GLU A 516 16.05 -50.07 -14.19
CA GLU A 516 15.92 -51.27 -13.38
C GLU A 516 16.71 -52.49 -13.88
N GLY A 517 17.00 -53.38 -12.94
CA GLY A 517 16.63 -54.79 -13.15
C GLY A 517 17.74 -55.79 -13.49
N ALA A 518 17.92 -56.70 -12.53
CA ALA A 518 18.19 -58.13 -12.72
C ALA A 518 19.64 -58.64 -12.87
N SER A 519 19.98 -59.44 -11.85
CA SER A 519 20.61 -60.77 -11.93
C SER A 519 22.10 -60.90 -12.27
N GLY A 520 22.85 -61.42 -11.31
CA GLY A 520 23.45 -62.75 -11.46
C GLY A 520 24.97 -62.84 -11.43
N GLY A 521 25.50 -63.51 -10.39
CA GLY A 521 26.60 -64.47 -10.51
C GLY A 521 28.01 -63.99 -10.19
N SER A 522 28.63 -64.69 -9.22
CA SER A 522 30.02 -65.21 -9.16
C SER A 522 31.15 -64.28 -9.61
N ASP A 523 32.18 -63.99 -8.82
CA ASP A 523 32.97 -64.83 -7.89
C ASP A 523 33.49 -64.01 -6.68
#